data_AF-F2J640-F1
#
_entry.id   AF-F2J640-F1
#
_cell.length_a   1.000
_cell.length_b   1.000
_cell.length_c   1.000
_cell.angle_alpha   90.00
_cell.angle_beta   90.00
_cell.angle_gamma   90.00
#
_symmetry.space_group_name_H-M   'P 1'
#
loop_
_entity.id
_entity.type
_entity.pdbx_description
1 polymer ?
#
loop_
_entity_poly.entity_id
_entity_poly.type
_entity_poly.pdbx_seq_one_letter_code
_entity_poly.pdbx_strand_id
1 'polypeptide(L)'
;MSRINEFRTAVEATFTAALPVLRSCAVQFGRFDLDELQRNTIRAPALRIGVIRAPVQASAGGSYDVGLEIAAFAIAEGKEPGRDADAWAIAEAVLAVLSPRQRFGLARIGAPQGLRIAPLISGQFDRRGVSVVAVEWTQALREVTAGVFAEGEPIELTLDVNGAPFWPPPPDDTLPDDSLPEDGRPAWVPAGAAFYLNALADRAWINGRAYAALEDLIASPDADFARPTVGTGVVDGALVTFALNTPRLTDGGLLIEDASTNLILTSTDVREGTGWLGWWNQPSLANLTGGIADPFGGNGAVRWNAAATSGSGSGIRGGRIAVNAGALADQTEVTSSMWVRASDAYSSFLFSVNSVGVGNTGLTTTWTRKTHTANYRTGSSAAADERVILFGDESNENVNIDVFGPQCEPGNKATSYIPTTGSSATRAADALTLAVEDGTYDVTVTFDDDSTQTLSVIVVDGGGWGVPTDLDRPHIKTILGVATSGGGA
;
A
#
# COMPACT_ATOMS: atom_id res chain seq x y z
N MET A 1 -23.47 -20.29 8.15
CA MET A 1 -24.21 -19.00 8.17
C MET A 1 -23.25 -17.92 7.69
N SER A 2 -23.68 -16.94 6.87
CA SER A 2 -22.76 -15.87 6.46
C SER A 2 -22.38 -14.99 7.66
N ARG A 3 -21.13 -14.53 7.71
CA ARG A 3 -20.59 -13.77 8.86
C ARG A 3 -21.32 -12.45 9.12
N ILE A 4 -21.86 -11.80 8.07
CA ILE A 4 -22.68 -10.60 8.23
C ILE A 4 -24.00 -10.92 8.94
N ASN A 5 -24.62 -12.06 8.65
CA ASN A 5 -25.85 -12.48 9.34
C ASN A 5 -25.56 -12.93 10.78
N GLU A 6 -24.40 -13.55 11.02
CA GLU A 6 -23.92 -13.87 12.36
C GLU A 6 -23.73 -12.58 13.20
N PHE A 7 -23.10 -11.56 12.62
CA PHE A 7 -22.99 -10.22 13.23
C PHE A 7 -24.36 -9.63 13.58
N ARG A 8 -25.30 -9.60 12.62
CA ARG A 8 -26.64 -9.06 12.85
C ARG A 8 -27.34 -9.77 14.02
N THR A 9 -27.28 -11.09 14.04
CA THR A 9 -27.87 -11.93 15.11
C THR A 9 -27.23 -11.64 16.46
N ALA A 10 -25.90 -11.56 16.53
CA ALA A 10 -25.16 -11.31 17.75
C ALA A 10 -25.43 -9.92 18.33
N VAL A 11 -25.54 -8.90 17.47
CA VAL A 11 -25.85 -7.54 17.87
C VAL A 11 -27.27 -7.43 18.45
N GLU A 12 -28.27 -8.01 17.78
CA GLU A 12 -29.64 -8.05 18.29
C GLU A 12 -29.73 -8.76 19.63
N ALA A 13 -29.10 -9.93 19.77
CA ALA A 13 -29.07 -10.67 21.03
C ALA A 13 -28.45 -9.84 22.16
N THR A 14 -27.33 -9.17 21.88
CA THR A 14 -26.62 -8.34 22.86
C THR A 14 -27.48 -7.16 23.33
N PHE A 15 -28.08 -6.41 22.41
CA PHE A 15 -28.92 -5.27 22.78
C PHE A 15 -30.22 -5.68 23.46
N THR A 16 -30.84 -6.78 23.02
CA THR A 16 -32.04 -7.32 23.67
C THR A 16 -31.75 -7.70 25.13
N ALA A 17 -30.60 -8.32 25.38
CA ALA A 17 -30.17 -8.67 26.74
C ALA A 17 -29.81 -7.43 27.58
N ALA A 18 -29.13 -6.45 26.99
CA ALA A 18 -28.67 -5.25 27.70
C ALA A 18 -29.79 -4.23 27.97
N LEU A 19 -30.85 -4.22 27.15
CA LEU A 19 -31.93 -3.22 27.20
C LEU A 19 -33.31 -3.89 27.37
N PRO A 20 -33.55 -4.58 28.51
CA PRO A 20 -34.79 -5.34 28.74
C PRO A 20 -36.06 -4.47 28.82
N VAL A 21 -35.90 -3.15 28.93
CA VAL A 21 -37.02 -2.18 28.95
C VAL A 21 -37.64 -1.94 27.56
N LEU A 22 -36.93 -2.33 26.48
CA LEU A 22 -37.45 -2.18 25.13
C LEU A 22 -38.59 -3.19 24.88
N ARG A 23 -39.68 -2.72 24.28
CA ARG A 23 -40.77 -3.59 23.83
C ARG A 23 -40.43 -4.35 22.56
N SER A 24 -39.51 -3.82 21.76
CA SER A 24 -38.95 -4.53 20.61
C SER A 24 -37.51 -4.10 20.31
N CYS A 25 -36.64 -5.07 20.08
CA CYS A 25 -35.29 -4.88 19.55
C CYS A 25 -35.16 -5.88 18.40
N ALA A 26 -34.87 -5.43 17.18
CA ALA A 26 -34.62 -6.36 16.08
C ALA A 26 -33.69 -5.78 15.02
N VAL A 27 -33.00 -6.66 14.30
CA VAL A 27 -32.31 -6.26 13.08
C VAL A 27 -33.28 -6.02 11.93
N GLN A 28 -32.96 -5.06 11.08
CA GLN A 28 -33.66 -4.82 9.82
C GLN A 28 -32.69 -4.97 8.65
N PHE A 29 -33.23 -5.12 7.44
CA PHE A 29 -32.46 -5.26 6.21
C PHE A 29 -32.66 -4.01 5.35
N GLY A 30 -31.56 -3.32 5.03
CA GLY A 30 -31.62 -2.10 4.23
C GLY A 30 -31.65 -0.82 5.07
N ARG A 31 -32.05 0.29 4.42
CA ARG A 31 -32.11 1.62 5.04
C ARG A 31 -33.40 1.76 5.84
N PHE A 32 -33.29 2.33 7.03
CA PHE A 32 -34.45 2.78 7.78
C PHE A 32 -35.04 4.02 7.10
N ASP A 33 -36.24 3.90 6.58
CA ASP A 33 -37.02 5.05 6.15
C ASP A 33 -38.35 5.12 6.89
N LEU A 34 -39.02 6.26 6.76
CA LEU A 34 -40.32 6.44 7.39
C LEU A 34 -41.33 5.42 6.88
N ASP A 35 -41.27 5.05 5.60
CA ASP A 35 -42.19 4.11 4.97
C ASP A 35 -42.09 2.73 5.65
N GLU A 36 -40.90 2.31 6.04
CA GLU A 36 -40.66 1.10 6.81
C GLU A 36 -41.31 1.17 8.20
N LEU A 37 -41.22 2.32 8.88
CA LEU A 37 -41.94 2.57 10.14
C LEU A 37 -43.47 2.59 9.95
N GLN A 38 -43.98 2.84 8.73
CA GLN A 38 -45.42 2.72 8.44
C GLN A 38 -45.83 1.29 8.14
N ARG A 39 -45.02 0.56 7.37
CA ARG A 39 -45.32 -0.82 6.95
C ARG A 39 -45.19 -1.81 8.10
N ASN A 40 -44.17 -1.62 8.92
CA ASN A 40 -43.91 -2.46 10.09
C ASN A 40 -44.47 -1.74 11.31
N THR A 41 -45.50 -2.30 11.95
CA THR A 41 -45.99 -1.78 13.24
C THR A 41 -44.92 -1.98 14.31
N ILE A 42 -44.06 -0.98 14.52
CA ILE A 42 -43.00 -1.00 15.54
C ILE A 42 -43.62 -0.60 16.87
N ARG A 43 -43.44 -1.43 17.91
CA ARG A 43 -43.97 -1.16 19.25
C ARG A 43 -42.92 -0.42 20.08
N ALA A 44 -43.06 0.90 20.21
CA ALA A 44 -42.18 1.72 21.04
C ALA A 44 -42.41 1.47 22.56
N PRO A 45 -41.38 1.64 23.43
CA PRO A 45 -40.00 1.95 23.09
C PRO A 45 -39.30 0.80 22.35
N ALA A 46 -38.57 1.13 21.28
CA ALA A 46 -37.98 0.13 20.39
C ALA A 46 -36.57 0.51 19.92
N LEU A 47 -35.82 -0.51 19.49
CA LEU A 47 -34.53 -0.35 18.82
C LEU A 47 -34.54 -1.15 17.50
N ARG A 48 -34.20 -0.47 16.40
CA ARG A 48 -34.00 -1.11 15.09
C ARG A 48 -32.56 -0.97 14.66
N ILE A 49 -31.94 -2.07 14.24
CA ILE A 49 -30.50 -2.10 13.96
C ILE A 49 -30.31 -2.52 12.50
N GLY A 50 -29.59 -1.71 11.72
CA GLY A 50 -29.33 -2.00 10.31
C GLY A 50 -27.85 -1.83 9.95
N VAL A 51 -27.35 -2.75 9.12
CA VAL A 51 -26.10 -2.52 8.36
C VAL A 51 -26.47 -1.71 7.13
N ILE A 52 -26.07 -0.44 7.11
CA ILE A 52 -26.42 0.53 6.08
C ILE A 52 -25.56 0.33 4.83
N ARG A 53 -24.26 0.04 5.03
CA ARG A 53 -23.30 -0.31 3.97
C ARG A 53 -22.26 -1.28 4.51
N ALA A 54 -21.62 -2.00 3.60
CA ALA A 54 -20.51 -2.89 3.91
C ALA A 54 -19.47 -2.83 2.76
N PRO A 55 -18.74 -1.70 2.61
CA PRO A 55 -17.60 -1.62 1.69
C PRO A 55 -16.65 -2.82 1.88
N VAL A 56 -16.36 -3.48 0.76
CA VAL A 56 -15.45 -4.64 0.71
C VAL A 56 -14.03 -4.16 0.49
N GLN A 57 -13.10 -4.73 1.23
CA GLN A 57 -11.66 -4.48 1.12
C GLN A 57 -10.97 -5.83 0.86
N ALA A 58 -10.21 -5.91 -0.22
CA ALA A 58 -9.36 -7.07 -0.47
C ALA A 58 -8.10 -6.95 0.41
N SER A 59 -7.76 -8.03 1.10
CA SER A 59 -6.53 -8.16 1.86
C SER A 59 -5.45 -8.83 1.00
N ALA A 60 -4.18 -8.49 1.23
CA ALA A 60 -3.06 -9.06 0.48
C ALA A 60 -3.01 -10.60 0.51
N GLY A 61 -3.45 -11.22 1.62
CA GLY A 61 -3.55 -12.68 1.77
C GLY A 61 -4.74 -13.33 1.06
N GLY A 62 -5.35 -12.67 0.07
CA GLY A 62 -6.49 -13.20 -0.70
C GLY A 62 -7.82 -13.29 0.05
N SER A 63 -7.87 -12.87 1.31
CA SER A 63 -9.11 -12.76 2.08
C SER A 63 -9.82 -11.42 1.81
N TYR A 64 -11.11 -11.36 2.16
CA TYR A 64 -11.89 -10.12 2.06
C TYR A 64 -12.33 -9.66 3.45
N ASP A 65 -12.06 -8.41 3.76
CA ASP A 65 -12.56 -7.72 4.94
C ASP A 65 -13.72 -6.80 4.52
N VAL A 66 -14.63 -6.50 5.44
CA VAL A 66 -15.71 -5.52 5.20
C VAL A 66 -15.78 -4.51 6.32
N GLY A 67 -15.85 -3.23 5.96
CA GLY A 67 -16.13 -2.14 6.91
C GLY A 67 -17.63 -1.99 7.08
N LEU A 68 -18.22 -2.55 8.13
CA LEU A 68 -19.66 -2.43 8.36
C LEU A 68 -20.00 -1.01 8.81
N GLU A 69 -20.82 -0.30 8.05
CA GLU A 69 -21.46 0.96 8.48
C GLU A 69 -22.82 0.61 9.10
N ILE A 70 -23.00 0.88 10.38
CA ILE A 70 -24.14 0.40 11.16
C ILE A 70 -24.88 1.58 11.76
N ALA A 71 -26.20 1.48 11.84
CA ALA A 71 -27.05 2.42 12.57
C ALA A 71 -28.05 1.67 13.45
N ALA A 72 -28.22 2.15 14.68
CA ALA A 72 -29.26 1.75 15.60
C ALA A 72 -30.24 2.92 15.82
N PHE A 73 -31.51 2.71 15.52
CA PHE A 73 -32.57 3.72 15.61
C PHE A 73 -33.36 3.50 16.89
N ALA A 74 -33.13 4.36 17.88
CA ALA A 74 -33.88 4.44 19.12
C ALA A 74 -35.23 5.13 18.85
N ILE A 75 -36.33 4.44 19.11
CA ILE A 75 -37.68 4.88 18.75
C ILE A 75 -38.52 4.96 20.02
N ALA A 76 -39.09 6.13 20.30
CA ALA A 76 -40.02 6.36 21.38
C ALA A 76 -41.31 7.01 20.87
N GLU A 77 -42.41 6.77 21.59
CA GLU A 77 -43.73 7.32 21.27
C GLU A 77 -44.31 8.02 22.49
N GLY A 78 -45.05 9.11 22.28
CA GLY A 78 -45.72 9.81 23.36
C GLY A 78 -45.96 11.28 23.06
N LYS A 79 -46.23 12.04 24.13
CA LYS A 79 -46.32 13.50 24.07
C LYS A 79 -44.95 14.13 24.33
N GLU A 80 -44.69 15.27 23.71
CA GLU A 80 -43.53 16.09 24.07
C GLU A 80 -43.66 16.63 25.50
N PRO A 81 -42.52 16.83 26.20
CA PRO A 81 -41.14 16.50 25.78
C PRO A 81 -40.74 15.03 26.07
N GLY A 82 -41.63 14.23 26.68
CA GLY A 82 -41.30 12.90 27.20
C GLY A 82 -40.77 11.93 26.15
N ARG A 83 -41.38 11.90 24.95
CA ARG A 83 -40.94 11.01 23.87
C ARG A 83 -39.49 11.28 23.41
N ASP A 84 -39.05 12.54 23.43
CA ASP A 84 -37.70 12.90 22.98
C ASP A 84 -36.69 12.50 24.04
N ALA A 85 -37.00 12.77 25.31
CA ALA A 85 -36.18 12.32 26.44
C ALA A 85 -36.03 10.79 26.47
N ASP A 86 -37.12 10.06 26.21
CA ASP A 86 -37.08 8.59 26.15
C ASP A 86 -36.24 8.07 24.97
N ALA A 87 -36.33 8.69 23.79
CA ALA A 87 -35.51 8.31 22.63
C ALA A 87 -34.01 8.57 22.89
N TRP A 88 -33.68 9.70 23.51
CA TRP A 88 -32.30 10.01 23.93
C TRP A 88 -31.79 9.02 24.97
N ALA A 89 -32.60 8.68 25.98
CA ALA A 89 -32.22 7.71 27.00
C ALA A 89 -31.90 6.32 26.42
N ILE A 90 -32.69 5.86 25.43
CA ILE A 90 -32.40 4.61 24.72
C ILE A 90 -31.08 4.73 23.94
N ALA A 91 -30.85 5.84 23.25
CA ALA A 91 -29.65 6.05 22.45
C ALA A 91 -28.37 6.15 23.32
N GLU A 92 -28.44 6.77 24.49
CA GLU A 92 -27.36 6.77 25.49
C GLU A 92 -27.06 5.36 26.01
N ALA A 93 -28.11 4.57 26.27
CA ALA A 93 -27.94 3.18 26.70
C ALA A 93 -27.29 2.32 25.59
N VAL A 94 -27.60 2.58 24.32
CA VAL A 94 -26.91 1.96 23.18
C VAL A 94 -25.42 2.29 23.18
N LEU A 95 -25.05 3.57 23.39
CA LEU A 95 -23.64 3.98 23.48
C LEU A 95 -22.91 3.28 24.63
N ALA A 96 -23.55 3.09 25.78
CA ALA A 96 -22.97 2.37 26.91
C ALA A 96 -22.64 0.90 26.58
N VAL A 97 -23.48 0.23 25.78
CA VAL A 97 -23.23 -1.13 25.30
C VAL A 97 -22.10 -1.16 24.25
N LEU A 98 -21.98 -0.11 23.42
CA LEU A 98 -20.94 0.08 22.40
C LEU A 98 -19.60 0.54 23.00
N SER A 99 -19.15 -0.12 24.06
CA SER A 99 -17.80 0.15 24.61
C SER A 99 -16.72 -0.03 23.53
N PRO A 100 -15.55 0.63 23.64
CA PRO A 100 -14.44 0.47 22.69
C PRO A 100 -13.88 -0.96 22.58
N ARG A 101 -14.37 -1.90 23.39
CA ARG A 101 -13.99 -3.32 23.36
C ARG A 101 -15.14 -4.24 22.92
N GLN A 102 -16.31 -3.70 22.61
CA GLN A 102 -17.47 -4.50 22.26
C GLN A 102 -17.25 -5.26 20.95
N ARG A 103 -17.37 -6.60 21.01
CA ARG A 103 -17.22 -7.49 19.85
C ARG A 103 -18.41 -8.42 19.66
N PHE A 104 -19.46 -8.25 20.47
CA PHE A 104 -20.71 -9.04 20.40
C PHE A 104 -20.47 -10.56 20.49
N GLY A 105 -19.39 -10.98 21.16
CA GLY A 105 -18.99 -12.39 21.27
C GLY A 105 -18.41 -13.00 19.99
N LEU A 106 -18.15 -12.21 18.95
CA LEU A 106 -17.65 -12.70 17.67
C LEU A 106 -16.14 -12.61 17.54
N ALA A 107 -15.56 -13.62 16.88
CA ALA A 107 -14.15 -13.60 16.48
C ALA A 107 -13.95 -12.77 15.20
N ARG A 108 -12.75 -12.19 15.04
CA ARG A 108 -12.32 -11.43 13.86
C ARG A 108 -13.21 -10.23 13.51
N ILE A 109 -13.80 -9.60 14.53
CA ILE A 109 -14.45 -8.30 14.41
C ILE A 109 -13.65 -7.25 15.18
N GLY A 110 -13.47 -6.06 14.60
CA GLY A 110 -12.81 -4.91 15.22
C GLY A 110 -13.65 -4.28 16.34
N ALA A 111 -13.11 -3.24 16.98
CA ALA A 111 -13.89 -2.42 17.90
C ALA A 111 -14.84 -1.48 17.14
N PRO A 112 -15.97 -1.04 17.73
CA PRO A 112 -16.78 0.05 17.20
C PRO A 112 -15.95 1.32 17.07
N GLN A 113 -16.08 2.03 15.95
CA GLN A 113 -15.39 3.28 15.65
C GLN A 113 -16.37 4.33 15.12
N GLY A 114 -15.98 5.60 15.15
CA GLY A 114 -16.78 6.68 14.57
C GLY A 114 -18.17 6.82 15.19
N LEU A 115 -18.32 6.52 16.49
CA LEU A 115 -19.59 6.60 17.21
C LEU A 115 -20.18 8.00 17.07
N ARG A 116 -21.41 8.08 16.54
CA ARG A 116 -22.17 9.32 16.37
C ARG A 116 -23.59 9.13 16.84
N ILE A 117 -24.14 10.15 17.49
CA ILE A 117 -25.54 10.21 17.88
C ILE A 117 -26.18 11.42 17.21
N ALA A 118 -27.35 11.24 16.59
CA ALA A 118 -28.05 12.31 15.88
C ALA A 118 -29.58 12.14 15.98
N PRO A 119 -30.33 13.18 16.38
CA PRO A 119 -31.78 13.15 16.28
C PRO A 119 -32.21 13.20 14.81
N LEU A 120 -33.20 12.39 14.44
CA LEU A 120 -33.79 12.40 13.10
C LEU A 120 -35.06 13.25 13.12
N ILE A 121 -34.91 14.54 12.86
CA ILE A 121 -36.03 15.48 12.85
C ILE A 121 -36.70 15.45 11.47
N SER A 122 -37.94 14.98 11.41
CA SER A 122 -38.81 15.18 10.26
C SER A 122 -40.21 15.57 10.71
N GLY A 123 -40.86 16.49 10.00
CA GLY A 123 -42.26 16.87 10.26
C GLY A 123 -43.26 15.72 10.05
N GLN A 124 -42.81 14.55 9.60
CA GLN A 124 -43.62 13.34 9.52
C GLN A 124 -43.56 12.50 10.80
N PHE A 125 -42.42 12.45 11.50
CA PHE A 125 -42.31 11.77 12.80
C PHE A 125 -43.12 12.51 13.88
N ASP A 126 -43.02 13.84 13.88
CA ASP A 126 -43.75 14.70 14.83
C ASP A 126 -45.27 14.49 14.75
N ARG A 127 -45.83 14.52 13.53
CA ARG A 127 -47.25 14.26 13.27
C ARG A 127 -47.75 12.89 13.76
N ARG A 128 -46.85 11.92 13.94
CA ARG A 128 -47.18 10.58 14.41
C ARG A 128 -47.00 10.38 15.91
N GLY A 129 -46.52 11.38 16.64
CA GLY A 129 -46.24 11.17 18.06
C GLY A 129 -44.92 10.45 18.33
N VAL A 130 -44.03 10.31 17.34
CA VAL A 130 -42.82 9.48 17.39
C VAL A 130 -41.57 10.35 17.44
N SER A 131 -40.60 9.97 18.26
CA SER A 131 -39.24 10.51 18.26
C SER A 131 -38.24 9.42 17.87
N VAL A 132 -37.26 9.78 17.03
CA VAL A 132 -36.23 8.85 16.56
C VAL A 132 -34.85 9.48 16.72
N VAL A 133 -33.95 8.76 17.40
CA VAL A 133 -32.54 9.12 17.52
C VAL A 133 -31.70 7.99 16.92
N ALA A 134 -30.80 8.33 16.00
CA ALA A 134 -29.88 7.38 15.39
C ALA A 134 -28.54 7.37 16.14
N VAL A 135 -28.04 6.17 16.41
CA VAL A 135 -26.67 5.91 16.85
C VAL A 135 -25.94 5.18 15.72
N GLU A 136 -24.95 5.84 15.12
CA GLU A 136 -24.19 5.35 13.98
C GLU A 136 -22.77 4.98 14.42
N TRP A 137 -22.22 3.90 13.86
CA TRP A 137 -20.82 3.50 14.05
C TRP A 137 -20.30 2.65 12.89
N THR A 138 -18.99 2.49 12.82
CA THR A 138 -18.34 1.56 11.90
C THR A 138 -17.64 0.43 12.64
N GLN A 139 -17.55 -0.74 12.01
CA GLN A 139 -16.84 -1.88 12.59
C GLN A 139 -16.27 -2.80 11.49
N ALA A 140 -14.98 -3.10 11.55
CA ALA A 140 -14.32 -3.97 10.59
C ALA A 140 -14.64 -5.44 10.90
N LEU A 141 -15.23 -6.17 9.94
CA LEU A 141 -15.44 -7.60 10.00
C LEU A 141 -14.44 -8.27 9.04
N ARG A 142 -13.49 -9.02 9.60
CA ARG A 142 -12.37 -9.59 8.83
C ARG A 142 -12.66 -10.99 8.32
N GLU A 143 -12.05 -11.33 7.19
CA GLU A 143 -12.16 -12.63 6.55
C GLU A 143 -13.61 -13.07 6.34
N VAL A 144 -14.42 -12.19 5.74
CA VAL A 144 -15.87 -12.39 5.51
C VAL A 144 -16.17 -13.64 4.69
N THR A 145 -15.27 -14.01 3.79
CA THR A 145 -15.40 -15.17 2.89
C THR A 145 -14.87 -16.46 3.48
N ALA A 146 -14.20 -16.43 4.65
CA ALA A 146 -13.67 -17.63 5.27
C ALA A 146 -14.81 -18.62 5.59
N GLY A 147 -14.69 -19.83 5.04
CA GLY A 147 -15.71 -20.89 5.18
C GLY A 147 -17.00 -20.67 4.40
N VAL A 148 -17.10 -19.64 3.54
CA VAL A 148 -18.24 -19.49 2.62
C VAL A 148 -18.21 -20.60 1.57
N PHE A 149 -17.01 -20.89 1.07
CA PHE A 149 -16.71 -22.16 0.42
C PHE A 149 -16.20 -23.06 1.54
N ALA A 150 -17.00 -24.05 1.95
CA ALA A 150 -16.40 -25.19 2.64
C ALA A 150 -15.35 -25.77 1.69
N GLU A 151 -14.19 -26.18 2.18
CA GLU A 151 -13.42 -27.19 1.45
C GLU A 151 -14.44 -28.30 1.18
N GLY A 152 -14.77 -28.51 -0.09
CA GLY A 152 -15.60 -29.64 -0.45
C GLY A 152 -14.93 -30.89 0.11
N GLU A 153 -15.72 -31.90 0.48
CA GLU A 153 -15.18 -33.25 0.64
C GLU A 153 -14.21 -33.48 -0.52
N PRO A 154 -12.94 -33.83 -0.26
CA PRO A 154 -11.96 -34.05 -1.31
C PRO A 154 -12.59 -34.92 -2.38
N ILE A 155 -12.77 -34.39 -3.57
CA ILE A 155 -13.29 -35.17 -4.67
C ILE A 155 -12.14 -36.09 -5.06
N GLU A 156 -12.20 -37.35 -4.66
CA GLU A 156 -11.33 -38.39 -5.22
C GLU A 156 -11.66 -38.50 -6.71
N LEU A 157 -10.83 -37.86 -7.52
CA LEU A 157 -10.85 -38.01 -8.97
C LEU A 157 -10.24 -39.38 -9.32
N THR A 158 -11.09 -40.39 -9.44
CA THR A 158 -10.70 -41.64 -10.10
C THR A 158 -10.76 -41.42 -11.61
N LEU A 159 -9.60 -41.30 -12.25
CA LEU A 159 -9.51 -41.28 -13.71
C LEU A 159 -9.59 -42.72 -14.22
N ASP A 160 -10.63 -43.07 -14.97
CA ASP A 160 -10.68 -44.36 -15.68
C ASP A 160 -10.21 -44.17 -17.12
N VAL A 161 -9.23 -44.97 -17.56
CA VAL A 161 -8.80 -45.02 -18.96
C VAL A 161 -9.26 -46.36 -19.53
N ASN A 162 -10.22 -46.32 -20.45
CA ASN A 162 -10.84 -47.50 -21.07
C ASN A 162 -11.53 -48.47 -20.10
N GLY A 163 -12.14 -47.96 -19.01
CA GLY A 163 -12.89 -48.77 -18.05
C GLY A 163 -12.03 -49.51 -17.03
N ALA A 164 -10.73 -49.18 -16.95
CA ALA A 164 -9.85 -49.59 -15.87
C ALA A 164 -9.38 -48.35 -15.09
N PRO A 165 -9.30 -48.42 -13.75
CA PRO A 165 -8.72 -47.36 -12.94
C PRO A 165 -7.31 -47.05 -13.42
N PHE A 166 -7.08 -45.81 -13.86
CA PHE A 166 -5.75 -45.30 -14.13
C PHE A 166 -5.10 -44.98 -12.79
N TRP A 167 -4.38 -45.96 -12.27
CA TRP A 167 -3.34 -45.68 -11.29
C TRP A 167 -2.17 -45.08 -12.08
N PRO A 168 -1.75 -43.83 -11.82
CA PRO A 168 -0.43 -43.42 -12.29
C PRO A 168 0.55 -44.49 -11.81
N PRO A 169 1.48 -44.95 -12.66
CA PRO A 169 2.49 -45.88 -12.23
C PRO A 169 3.11 -45.32 -10.93
N PRO A 170 3.40 -46.18 -9.93
CA PRO A 170 4.14 -45.72 -8.76
C PRO A 170 5.35 -44.93 -9.28
N PRO A 171 5.68 -43.79 -8.65
CA PRO A 171 6.74 -42.92 -9.12
C PRO A 171 7.94 -43.79 -9.48
N ASP A 172 8.36 -43.68 -10.73
CA ASP A 172 9.49 -44.42 -11.24
C ASP A 172 10.70 -44.04 -10.38
N ASP A 173 11.12 -44.93 -9.48
CA ASP A 173 12.32 -44.82 -8.63
C ASP A 173 13.63 -44.74 -9.47
N THR A 174 13.52 -44.67 -10.80
CA THR A 174 14.63 -44.36 -11.71
C THR A 174 14.63 -42.93 -12.25
N LEU A 175 13.76 -42.05 -11.73
CA LEU A 175 14.03 -40.62 -11.78
C LEU A 175 15.43 -40.38 -11.16
N PRO A 176 16.25 -39.48 -11.75
CA PRO A 176 17.60 -39.23 -11.26
C PRO A 176 17.53 -38.97 -9.77
N ASP A 177 18.32 -39.75 -9.03
CA ASP A 177 18.45 -39.75 -7.59
C ASP A 177 18.32 -38.32 -7.03
N ASP A 178 17.14 -38.01 -6.50
CA ASP A 178 16.86 -36.81 -5.73
C ASP A 178 17.49 -36.93 -4.33
N SER A 179 18.45 -37.85 -4.14
CA SER A 179 19.43 -37.76 -3.07
C SER A 179 19.94 -36.33 -3.07
N LEU A 180 19.57 -35.62 -2.01
CA LEU A 180 20.22 -34.38 -1.65
C LEU A 180 21.74 -34.60 -1.81
N PRO A 181 22.49 -33.67 -2.43
CA PRO A 181 23.94 -33.76 -2.45
C PRO A 181 24.45 -34.14 -1.05
N GLU A 182 25.59 -34.85 -0.96
CA GLU A 182 26.10 -35.44 0.31
C GLU A 182 26.20 -34.44 1.48
N ASP A 183 26.15 -33.14 1.21
CA ASP A 183 26.14 -32.04 2.18
C ASP A 183 24.76 -31.62 2.70
N GLY A 184 23.66 -32.24 2.26
CA GLY A 184 22.30 -31.97 2.69
C GLY A 184 21.69 -30.67 2.14
N ARG A 185 22.35 -29.98 1.21
CA ARG A 185 21.84 -28.74 0.62
C ARG A 185 20.79 -29.00 -0.46
N PRO A 186 19.76 -28.15 -0.60
CA PRO A 186 18.87 -28.22 -1.75
C PRO A 186 19.63 -28.01 -3.07
N ALA A 187 19.23 -28.72 -4.14
CA ALA A 187 19.90 -28.65 -5.45
C ALA A 187 19.93 -27.24 -6.09
N TRP A 188 19.06 -26.33 -5.66
CA TRP A 188 19.03 -24.95 -6.13
C TRP A 188 20.02 -24.02 -5.43
N VAL A 189 20.67 -24.48 -4.35
CA VAL A 189 21.72 -23.73 -3.64
C VAL A 189 23.05 -23.93 -4.40
N PRO A 190 23.76 -22.85 -4.77
CA PRO A 190 25.05 -22.98 -5.44
C PRO A 190 26.05 -23.80 -4.62
N ALA A 191 26.85 -24.62 -5.30
CA ALA A 191 27.91 -25.40 -4.66
C ALA A 191 28.90 -24.49 -3.93
N GLY A 192 29.26 -24.86 -2.69
CA GLY A 192 30.17 -24.09 -1.85
C GLY A 192 29.54 -22.91 -1.11
N ALA A 193 28.24 -22.63 -1.31
CA ALA A 193 27.52 -21.64 -0.51
C ALA A 193 27.54 -22.02 0.98
N ALA A 194 27.90 -21.06 1.84
CA ALA A 194 27.68 -21.11 3.28
C ALA A 194 26.28 -20.58 3.64
N PHE A 195 25.78 -19.61 2.88
CA PHE A 195 24.39 -19.17 2.88
C PHE A 195 24.02 -18.64 1.49
N TYR A 196 22.73 -18.67 1.17
CA TYR A 196 22.23 -18.21 -0.13
C TYR A 196 20.80 -17.67 -0.01
N LEU A 197 20.56 -16.47 -0.53
CA LEU A 197 19.22 -15.87 -0.64
C LEU A 197 18.92 -15.64 -2.12
N ASN A 198 17.73 -16.05 -2.57
CA ASN A 198 17.24 -15.82 -3.93
C ASN A 198 15.87 -15.14 -3.85
N ALA A 199 15.88 -13.81 -3.95
CA ALA A 199 14.70 -12.98 -3.75
C ALA A 199 13.67 -13.16 -4.87
N LEU A 200 14.10 -13.35 -6.12
CA LEU A 200 13.19 -13.55 -7.26
C LEU A 200 12.44 -14.89 -7.20
N ALA A 201 13.08 -15.92 -6.64
CA ALA A 201 12.45 -17.21 -6.43
C ALA A 201 11.82 -17.34 -5.02
N ASP A 202 11.76 -16.23 -4.28
CA ASP A 202 11.24 -16.14 -2.92
C ASP A 202 11.73 -17.26 -1.98
N ARG A 203 13.05 -17.51 -1.94
CA ARG A 203 13.61 -18.61 -1.14
C ARG A 203 15.00 -18.30 -0.60
N ALA A 204 15.36 -18.97 0.49
CA ALA A 204 16.67 -18.81 1.11
C ALA A 204 17.16 -20.10 1.76
N TRP A 205 18.48 -20.22 1.92
CA TRP A 205 19.15 -21.30 2.62
C TRP A 205 20.22 -20.70 3.52
N ILE A 206 20.01 -20.81 4.84
CA ILE A 206 20.83 -20.20 5.87
C ILE A 206 21.01 -21.24 6.99
N ASN A 207 22.22 -21.39 7.52
CA ASN A 207 22.54 -22.30 8.63
C ASN A 207 22.02 -23.74 8.43
N GLY A 208 22.15 -24.27 7.21
CA GLY A 208 21.67 -25.61 6.88
C GLY A 208 20.16 -25.74 6.68
N ARG A 209 19.37 -24.67 6.89
CA ARG A 209 17.92 -24.68 6.78
C ARG A 209 17.44 -23.99 5.50
N ALA A 210 16.55 -24.66 4.77
CA ALA A 210 15.87 -24.10 3.62
C ALA A 210 14.57 -23.38 4.02
N TYR A 211 14.33 -22.24 3.39
CA TYR A 211 13.14 -21.39 3.52
C TYR A 211 12.48 -21.29 2.14
N ALA A 212 11.21 -21.64 2.06
CA ALA A 212 10.43 -21.63 0.81
C ALA A 212 9.78 -20.27 0.51
N ALA A 213 9.86 -19.33 1.45
CA ALA A 213 9.43 -17.93 1.35
C ALA A 213 10.39 -17.06 2.17
N LEU A 214 10.67 -15.82 1.76
CA LEU A 214 11.41 -14.86 2.58
C LEU A 214 10.62 -14.45 3.82
N GLU A 215 9.28 -14.48 3.78
CA GLU A 215 8.46 -14.23 4.96
C GLU A 215 8.76 -15.25 6.08
N ASP A 216 8.93 -16.52 5.74
CA ASP A 216 9.32 -17.56 6.69
C ASP A 216 10.73 -17.34 7.24
N LEU A 217 11.64 -16.84 6.39
CA LEU A 217 13.00 -16.48 6.82
C LEU A 217 12.97 -15.35 7.84
N ILE A 218 12.23 -14.27 7.58
CA ILE A 218 12.13 -13.12 8.51
C ILE A 218 11.37 -13.47 9.80
N ALA A 219 10.43 -14.41 9.74
CA ALA A 219 9.76 -14.92 10.93
C ALA A 219 10.64 -15.88 11.77
N SER A 220 11.81 -16.27 11.24
CA SER A 220 12.73 -17.18 11.89
C SER A 220 13.85 -16.45 12.65
N PRO A 221 14.61 -17.14 13.51
CA PRO A 221 15.83 -16.59 14.11
C PRO A 221 16.98 -16.35 13.11
N ASP A 222 16.90 -16.86 11.88
CA ASP A 222 17.99 -16.78 10.90
C ASP A 222 18.03 -15.45 10.14
N ALA A 223 17.05 -14.57 10.34
CA ALA A 223 17.09 -13.20 9.83
C ALA A 223 16.24 -12.24 10.66
N ASP A 224 16.60 -10.97 10.61
CA ASP A 224 15.79 -9.86 11.13
C ASP A 224 15.67 -8.77 10.06
N PHE A 225 14.50 -8.12 10.01
CA PHE A 225 14.27 -7.00 9.11
C PHE A 225 13.58 -5.84 9.83
N ALA A 226 14.21 -4.67 9.79
CA ALA A 226 13.65 -3.45 10.33
C ALA A 226 13.57 -2.33 9.27
N ARG A 227 12.38 -1.71 9.20
CA ARG A 227 12.17 -0.42 8.55
C ARG A 227 11.01 0.28 9.27
N PRO A 228 11.27 1.25 10.17
CA PRO A 228 10.24 1.90 10.99
C PRO A 228 9.36 2.90 10.23
N THR A 229 9.24 2.77 8.91
CA THR A 229 8.34 3.54 8.05
C THR A 229 7.73 2.64 6.98
N VAL A 230 6.59 3.04 6.42
CA VAL A 230 6.10 2.45 5.17
C VAL A 230 7.12 2.70 4.05
N GLY A 231 7.15 1.81 3.04
CA GLY A 231 7.98 1.96 1.85
C GLY A 231 7.17 1.67 0.60
N THR A 232 7.68 2.03 -0.57
CA THR A 232 7.05 1.69 -1.85
C THR A 232 8.00 0.83 -2.69
N GLY A 233 7.46 0.14 -3.70
CA GLY A 233 8.20 -0.69 -4.65
C GLY A 233 7.30 -1.12 -5.80
N VAL A 234 7.87 -1.64 -6.89
CA VAL A 234 7.08 -2.04 -8.08
C VAL A 234 6.88 -3.56 -8.05
N VAL A 235 5.63 -4.01 -8.09
CA VAL A 235 5.24 -5.43 -8.15
C VAL A 235 4.23 -5.59 -9.28
N ASP A 236 4.49 -6.55 -10.17
CA ASP A 236 3.74 -6.81 -11.40
C ASP A 236 3.54 -5.55 -12.26
N GLY A 237 4.58 -4.70 -12.33
CA GLY A 237 4.55 -3.42 -13.04
C GLY A 237 3.71 -2.32 -12.40
N ALA A 238 3.12 -2.55 -11.22
CA ALA A 238 2.37 -1.58 -10.44
C ALA A 238 3.18 -1.11 -9.23
N LEU A 239 3.11 0.18 -8.91
CA LEU A 239 3.70 0.71 -7.68
C LEU A 239 2.81 0.30 -6.50
N VAL A 240 3.39 -0.31 -5.46
CA VAL A 240 2.65 -0.79 -4.27
C VAL A 240 3.27 -0.23 -2.99
N THR A 241 2.50 -0.25 -1.91
CA THR A 241 2.96 0.17 -0.56
C THR A 241 3.23 -1.06 0.30
N PHE A 242 4.39 -1.08 0.92
CA PHE A 242 4.80 -2.09 1.89
C PHE A 242 4.64 -1.54 3.31
N ALA A 243 4.16 -2.39 4.21
CA ALA A 243 3.99 -2.06 5.62
C ALA A 243 5.34 -1.81 6.32
N LEU A 244 5.26 -1.34 7.56
CA LEU A 244 6.43 -1.17 8.41
C LEU A 244 7.06 -2.54 8.70
N ASN A 245 8.39 -2.61 8.75
CA ASN A 245 9.16 -3.84 9.01
C ASN A 245 8.79 -5.02 8.08
N THR A 246 8.35 -4.72 6.86
CA THR A 246 8.12 -5.74 5.83
C THR A 246 9.16 -5.60 4.73
N PRO A 247 9.94 -6.66 4.41
CA PRO A 247 10.82 -6.65 3.25
C PRO A 247 10.07 -6.30 1.97
N ARG A 248 10.78 -5.65 1.04
CA ARG A 248 10.18 -5.20 -0.22
C ARG A 248 10.62 -6.12 -1.33
N LEU A 249 9.86 -7.19 -1.55
CA LEU A 249 10.00 -8.04 -2.74
C LEU A 249 9.32 -7.35 -3.92
N THR A 250 10.11 -6.95 -4.90
CA THR A 250 9.69 -6.24 -6.11
C THR A 250 9.97 -7.09 -7.35
N ASP A 251 9.56 -6.62 -8.52
CA ASP A 251 9.86 -7.26 -9.82
C ASP A 251 11.37 -7.43 -10.06
N GLY A 252 12.21 -6.61 -9.42
CA GLY A 252 13.67 -6.66 -9.49
C GLY A 252 14.33 -7.49 -8.39
N GLY A 253 13.57 -8.07 -7.46
CA GLY A 253 14.07 -8.80 -6.30
C GLY A 253 13.86 -8.04 -4.98
N LEU A 254 14.73 -8.27 -4.00
CA LEU A 254 14.66 -7.64 -2.69
C LEU A 254 15.20 -6.21 -2.77
N LEU A 255 14.36 -5.23 -2.45
CA LEU A 255 14.74 -3.81 -2.43
C LEU A 255 15.30 -3.40 -1.06
N ILE A 256 16.58 -3.03 -1.03
CA ILE A 256 17.32 -2.51 0.13
C ILE A 256 17.85 -1.11 -0.20
N GLU A 257 17.49 -0.11 0.61
CA GLU A 257 17.82 1.29 0.38
C GLU A 257 18.20 2.02 1.68
N ASP A 258 19.10 2.99 1.58
CA ASP A 258 19.42 3.95 2.65
C ASP A 258 18.20 4.75 3.12
N ALA A 259 18.31 5.46 4.24
CA ALA A 259 17.31 6.44 4.63
C ALA A 259 17.31 7.61 3.64
N SER A 260 16.14 8.12 3.26
CA SER A 260 16.04 9.24 2.34
C SER A 260 14.83 10.12 2.62
N THR A 261 14.92 11.40 2.22
CA THR A 261 13.89 12.40 2.45
C THR A 261 13.44 13.01 1.14
N ASN A 262 12.15 12.93 0.83
CA ASN A 262 11.56 13.67 -0.28
C ASN A 262 11.32 15.12 0.14
N LEU A 263 12.02 16.03 -0.53
CA LEU A 263 11.98 17.47 -0.31
C LEU A 263 10.79 18.16 -0.98
N ILE A 264 10.08 17.47 -1.88
CA ILE A 264 8.85 17.98 -2.50
C ILE A 264 7.74 17.89 -1.46
N LEU A 265 7.09 19.01 -1.16
CA LEU A 265 6.06 19.06 -0.11
C LEU A 265 4.74 18.41 -0.55
N THR A 266 4.42 18.48 -1.84
CA THR A 266 3.18 17.94 -2.42
C THR A 266 3.51 17.05 -3.63
N SER A 267 3.92 15.81 -3.35
CA SER A 267 4.25 14.83 -4.40
C SER A 267 3.05 13.99 -4.83
N THR A 268 2.00 13.90 -4.01
CA THR A 268 0.77 13.17 -4.36
C THR A 268 -0.14 13.93 -5.30
N ASP A 269 -0.03 15.27 -5.37
CA ASP A 269 -0.78 16.11 -6.29
C ASP A 269 0.01 17.39 -6.62
N VAL A 270 0.47 17.50 -7.87
CA VAL A 270 1.25 18.67 -8.34
C VAL A 270 0.40 19.92 -8.55
N ARG A 271 -0.93 19.81 -8.41
CA ARG A 271 -1.86 20.96 -8.43
C ARG A 271 -1.96 21.63 -7.07
N GLU A 272 -1.60 20.91 -6.01
CA GLU A 272 -1.73 21.37 -4.64
C GLU A 272 -0.40 21.98 -4.13
N GLY A 273 -0.52 23.05 -3.36
CA GLY A 273 0.60 23.71 -2.70
C GLY A 273 1.17 24.92 -3.45
N THR A 274 1.90 25.77 -2.72
CA THR A 274 2.48 27.02 -3.22
C THR A 274 3.82 26.84 -3.93
N GLY A 275 4.36 25.63 -3.95
CA GLY A 275 5.70 25.33 -4.48
C GLY A 275 5.74 25.06 -5.98
N TRP A 276 4.64 24.58 -6.56
CA TRP A 276 4.54 24.30 -7.99
C TRP A 276 4.23 25.57 -8.76
N LEU A 277 4.89 25.74 -9.92
CA LEU A 277 4.74 26.89 -10.79
C LEU A 277 4.74 26.45 -12.26
N GLY A 278 3.79 26.97 -13.04
CA GLY A 278 3.92 26.98 -14.49
C GLY A 278 4.96 28.03 -14.89
N TRP A 279 5.94 27.66 -15.72
CA TRP A 279 6.89 28.61 -16.27
C TRP A 279 6.12 29.64 -17.11
N TRP A 280 6.21 30.92 -16.75
CA TRP A 280 5.42 31.99 -17.35
C TRP A 280 3.90 31.76 -17.22
N ASN A 281 3.49 31.09 -16.13
CA ASN A 281 2.12 30.69 -15.83
C ASN A 281 1.53 29.67 -16.82
N GLN A 282 2.38 28.86 -17.46
CA GLN A 282 1.95 27.89 -18.47
C GLN A 282 2.67 26.53 -18.36
N PRO A 283 1.92 25.41 -18.20
CA PRO A 283 0.46 25.37 -18.00
C PRO A 283 0.04 26.13 -16.73
N SER A 284 -1.16 26.72 -16.77
CA SER A 284 -1.84 27.11 -15.54
C SER A 284 -2.09 25.82 -14.74
N LEU A 285 -1.62 25.76 -13.49
CA LEU A 285 -1.81 24.56 -12.66
C LEU A 285 -3.29 24.24 -12.43
N ALA A 286 -4.15 25.26 -12.45
CA ALA A 286 -5.61 25.10 -12.38
C ALA A 286 -6.20 24.40 -13.60
N ASN A 287 -5.47 24.35 -14.73
CA ASN A 287 -5.91 23.70 -15.96
C ASN A 287 -5.38 22.26 -16.10
N LEU A 288 -4.60 21.77 -15.12
CA LEU A 288 -4.19 20.38 -15.11
C LEU A 288 -5.41 19.49 -14.84
N THR A 289 -5.61 18.50 -15.70
CA THR A 289 -6.67 17.50 -15.52
C THR A 289 -6.22 16.52 -14.44
N GLY A 290 -6.91 16.46 -13.31
CA GLY A 290 -6.67 15.41 -12.30
C GLY A 290 -7.56 14.18 -12.52
N GLY A 291 -7.48 13.22 -11.59
CA GLY A 291 -8.25 11.98 -11.68
C GLY A 291 -7.70 11.02 -12.74
N ILE A 292 -6.43 11.18 -13.11
CA ILE A 292 -5.78 10.34 -14.11
C ILE A 292 -5.22 9.10 -13.43
N ALA A 293 -5.39 7.94 -14.06
CA ALA A 293 -4.89 6.68 -13.55
C ALA A 293 -3.38 6.73 -13.29
N ASP A 294 -2.97 6.52 -12.04
CA ASP A 294 -1.59 6.60 -11.58
C ASP A 294 -0.89 5.21 -11.59
N PRO A 295 0.43 5.15 -11.35
CA PRO A 295 1.17 3.89 -11.27
C PRO A 295 0.76 2.96 -10.11
N PHE A 296 0.03 3.45 -9.09
CA PHE A 296 -0.51 2.63 -8.00
C PHE A 296 -1.86 1.97 -8.36
N GLY A 297 -2.37 2.20 -9.57
CA GLY A 297 -3.73 1.81 -9.96
C GLY A 297 -4.82 2.72 -9.38
N GLY A 298 -4.42 3.81 -8.72
CA GLY A 298 -5.31 4.88 -8.25
C GLY A 298 -5.56 5.93 -9.34
N ASN A 299 -6.02 7.12 -8.95
CA ASN A 299 -6.34 8.23 -9.84
C ASN A 299 -5.62 9.55 -9.44
N GLY A 300 -4.45 9.45 -8.80
CA GLY A 300 -3.68 10.57 -8.28
C GLY A 300 -2.79 11.28 -9.31
N ALA A 301 -2.68 10.77 -10.54
CA ALA A 301 -1.88 11.42 -11.56
C ALA A 301 -2.61 12.66 -12.10
N VAL A 302 -1.83 13.56 -12.69
CA VAL A 302 -2.36 14.73 -13.39
C VAL A 302 -1.91 14.74 -14.85
N ARG A 303 -2.65 15.44 -15.69
CA ARG A 303 -2.41 15.56 -17.12
C ARG A 303 -2.39 17.01 -17.57
N TRP A 304 -1.48 17.34 -18.47
CA TRP A 304 -1.63 18.49 -19.37
C TRP A 304 -1.46 18.07 -20.82
N ASN A 305 -2.01 18.87 -21.72
CA ASN A 305 -1.75 18.77 -23.15
C ASN A 305 -0.69 19.80 -23.51
N ALA A 306 0.43 19.37 -24.10
CA ALA A 306 1.53 20.26 -24.44
C ALA A 306 1.09 21.38 -25.42
N ALA A 307 0.42 21.04 -26.53
CA ALA A 307 -0.10 22.03 -27.49
C ALA A 307 -1.07 23.07 -26.91
N ALA A 308 -1.78 22.74 -25.82
CA ALA A 308 -2.74 23.65 -25.16
C ALA A 308 -2.08 24.73 -24.28
N THR A 309 -0.75 24.80 -24.22
CA THR A 309 0.01 25.68 -23.32
C THR A 309 0.91 26.68 -24.07
N SER A 310 0.50 27.05 -25.29
CA SER A 310 1.29 27.70 -26.34
C SER A 310 1.76 29.15 -26.13
N GLY A 311 1.91 29.64 -24.90
CA GLY A 311 2.33 31.02 -24.59
C GLY A 311 3.68 31.14 -23.88
N SER A 312 4.61 30.20 -24.07
CA SER A 312 6.02 30.58 -23.97
C SER A 312 6.27 31.79 -24.89
N GLY A 313 7.13 32.74 -24.52
CA GLY A 313 7.33 33.98 -25.29
C GLY A 313 7.70 33.79 -26.78
N SER A 314 8.03 32.56 -27.20
CA SER A 314 8.28 32.17 -28.59
C SER A 314 7.22 31.24 -29.21
N GLY A 315 6.26 30.69 -28.43
CA GLY A 315 5.25 29.73 -28.89
C GLY A 315 5.79 28.34 -29.27
N ILE A 316 7.08 28.07 -29.02
CA ILE A 316 7.78 26.85 -29.46
C ILE A 316 7.61 25.70 -28.46
N ARG A 317 7.29 26.00 -27.19
CA ARG A 317 7.26 25.02 -26.09
C ARG A 317 5.85 24.76 -25.59
N GLY A 318 5.52 23.49 -25.35
CA GLY A 318 4.28 23.00 -24.78
C GLY A 318 4.25 23.05 -23.26
N GLY A 319 4.69 24.18 -22.70
CA GLY A 319 4.59 24.49 -21.28
C GLY A 319 5.63 23.77 -20.41
N ARG A 320 5.99 24.39 -19.29
CA ARG A 320 6.90 23.78 -18.31
C ARG A 320 6.33 23.92 -16.91
N ILE A 321 6.48 22.88 -16.12
CA ILE A 321 6.12 22.85 -14.71
C ILE A 321 7.41 22.74 -13.91
N ALA A 322 7.51 23.52 -12.85
CA ALA A 322 8.64 23.50 -11.95
C ALA A 322 8.20 23.53 -10.49
N VAL A 323 9.06 23.02 -9.62
CA VAL A 323 8.93 23.15 -8.17
C VAL A 323 10.27 23.50 -7.56
N ASN A 324 10.22 24.46 -6.64
CA ASN A 324 11.36 24.81 -5.80
C ASN A 324 11.44 23.82 -4.63
N ALA A 325 12.66 23.45 -4.24
CA ALA A 325 12.82 22.80 -2.94
C ALA A 325 12.66 23.86 -1.85
N GLY A 326 12.46 23.39 -0.62
CA GLY A 326 12.79 24.20 0.55
C GLY A 326 14.26 24.64 0.55
N ALA A 327 14.69 25.32 1.61
CA ALA A 327 16.05 25.85 1.73
C ALA A 327 17.12 24.73 1.64
N LEU A 328 17.73 24.56 0.47
CA LEU A 328 18.92 23.74 0.23
C LEU A 328 20.15 24.66 0.09
N ALA A 329 21.33 24.16 0.46
CA ALA A 329 22.58 24.89 0.26
C ALA A 329 23.01 24.85 -1.22
N ASP A 330 23.67 25.91 -1.71
CA ASP A 330 24.27 25.92 -3.05
C ASP A 330 25.20 24.71 -3.25
N GLN A 331 25.22 24.16 -4.46
CA GLN A 331 25.97 22.97 -4.86
C GLN A 331 25.58 21.66 -4.14
N THR A 332 24.46 21.61 -3.40
CA THR A 332 23.99 20.33 -2.82
C THR A 332 23.63 19.36 -3.94
N GLU A 333 24.29 18.20 -4.02
CA GLU A 333 23.90 17.16 -4.97
C GLU A 333 22.50 16.63 -4.62
N VAL A 334 21.61 16.60 -5.61
CA VAL A 334 20.26 16.08 -5.47
C VAL A 334 19.91 15.15 -6.61
N THR A 335 19.07 14.15 -6.33
CA THR A 335 18.44 13.32 -7.33
C THR A 335 16.95 13.60 -7.36
N SER A 336 16.47 14.02 -8.52
CA SER A 336 15.06 14.20 -8.81
C SER A 336 14.52 13.01 -9.57
N SER A 337 13.28 12.60 -9.26
CA SER A 337 12.59 11.53 -9.96
C SER A 337 11.10 11.80 -10.07
N MET A 338 10.45 11.22 -11.08
CA MET A 338 8.98 11.21 -11.21
C MET A 338 8.56 10.08 -12.14
N TRP A 339 7.29 9.66 -12.02
CA TRP A 339 6.66 8.81 -13.02
C TRP A 339 6.02 9.68 -14.10
N VAL A 340 6.28 9.33 -15.36
CA VAL A 340 5.75 10.02 -16.53
C VAL A 340 5.29 9.01 -17.58
N ARG A 341 4.26 9.38 -18.34
CA ARG A 341 3.92 8.77 -19.62
C ARG A 341 3.29 9.82 -20.54
N ALA A 342 3.18 9.47 -21.81
CA ALA A 342 2.52 10.30 -22.81
C ALA A 342 1.36 9.55 -23.47
N SER A 343 0.42 10.26 -24.10
CA SER A 343 -0.63 9.61 -24.92
C SER A 343 -0.04 8.88 -26.12
N ASP A 344 1.10 9.37 -26.62
CA ASP A 344 1.84 8.85 -27.76
C ASP A 344 3.34 8.90 -27.47
N ALA A 345 4.13 8.05 -28.12
CA ALA A 345 5.59 8.11 -27.99
C ALA A 345 6.11 9.47 -28.46
N TYR A 346 6.93 10.12 -27.65
CA TYR A 346 7.27 11.53 -27.79
C TYR A 346 8.72 11.77 -27.35
N SER A 347 9.52 12.56 -28.09
CA SER A 347 10.98 12.64 -27.88
C SER A 347 11.49 13.93 -27.25
N SER A 348 10.66 14.99 -27.17
CA SER A 348 11.11 16.34 -26.78
C SER A 348 10.77 16.70 -25.32
N PHE A 349 10.67 15.69 -24.45
CA PHE A 349 10.38 15.89 -23.04
C PHE A 349 11.62 16.31 -22.27
N LEU A 350 11.54 17.47 -21.64
CA LEU A 350 12.54 17.99 -20.72
C LEU A 350 12.28 17.45 -19.32
N PHE A 351 13.34 16.95 -18.66
CA PHE A 351 13.38 16.75 -17.22
C PHE A 351 14.76 17.17 -16.68
N SER A 352 14.79 18.05 -15.69
CA SER A 352 16.03 18.68 -15.22
C SER A 352 15.95 19.19 -13.77
N VAL A 353 17.12 19.49 -13.22
CA VAL A 353 17.36 20.17 -11.94
C VAL A 353 18.03 21.52 -12.24
N ASN A 354 17.51 22.63 -11.72
CA ASN A 354 17.95 24.02 -11.97
C ASN A 354 18.10 24.41 -13.44
N SER A 355 17.34 23.79 -14.35
CA SER A 355 17.54 23.98 -15.81
C SER A 355 18.94 23.58 -16.31
N VAL A 356 19.72 22.84 -15.50
CA VAL A 356 21.05 22.34 -15.83
C VAL A 356 20.98 20.83 -16.07
N GLY A 357 21.44 20.41 -17.26
CA GLY A 357 21.34 19.02 -17.71
C GLY A 357 19.97 18.75 -18.31
N VAL A 358 19.94 18.66 -19.64
CA VAL A 358 18.75 18.28 -20.40
C VAL A 358 18.98 16.87 -20.91
N GLY A 359 18.31 15.89 -20.29
CA GLY A 359 17.97 14.68 -21.03
C GLY A 359 16.66 14.95 -21.73
N ASN A 360 16.68 15.21 -23.05
CA ASN A 360 15.48 14.99 -23.86
C ASN A 360 15.24 13.48 -23.85
N THR A 361 14.58 12.99 -22.79
CA THR A 361 14.28 11.58 -22.66
C THR A 361 12.95 11.35 -23.30
N GLY A 362 12.89 10.47 -24.29
CA GLY A 362 11.61 10.08 -24.86
C GLY A 362 10.63 9.58 -23.79
N LEU A 363 9.37 9.96 -23.92
CA LEU A 363 8.24 9.39 -23.20
C LEU A 363 7.64 8.24 -24.01
N THR A 364 7.20 7.23 -23.27
CA THR A 364 6.44 6.08 -23.78
C THR A 364 4.98 6.22 -23.39
N THR A 365 4.13 5.35 -23.94
CA THR A 365 2.71 5.26 -23.57
C THR A 365 2.47 4.54 -22.24
N THR A 366 3.47 3.82 -21.74
CA THR A 366 3.48 3.22 -20.41
C THR A 366 4.19 4.12 -19.40
N TRP A 367 3.80 3.99 -18.14
CA TRP A 367 4.47 4.66 -17.02
C TRP A 367 5.94 4.27 -16.96
N THR A 368 6.82 5.26 -17.00
CA THR A 368 8.25 5.09 -16.77
C THR A 368 8.71 6.07 -15.71
N ARG A 369 9.58 5.62 -14.81
CA ARG A 369 10.19 6.50 -13.83
C ARG A 369 11.41 7.16 -14.45
N LYS A 370 11.43 8.49 -14.51
CA LYS A 370 12.61 9.27 -14.91
C LYS A 370 13.38 9.69 -13.66
N THR A 371 14.70 9.69 -13.76
CA THR A 371 15.62 10.13 -12.71
C THR A 371 16.65 11.09 -13.31
N HIS A 372 17.06 12.10 -12.56
CA HIS A 372 18.11 13.04 -12.95
C HIS A 372 18.86 13.52 -11.71
N THR A 373 20.19 13.39 -11.72
CA THR A 373 21.07 13.82 -10.63
C THR A 373 21.86 15.04 -11.08
N ALA A 374 21.85 16.10 -10.27
CA ALA A 374 22.68 17.28 -10.49
C ALA A 374 22.88 18.07 -9.20
N ASN A 375 23.80 19.04 -9.24
CA ASN A 375 23.99 19.97 -8.15
C ASN A 375 22.88 21.03 -8.12
N TYR A 376 22.24 21.15 -6.96
CA TYR A 376 21.34 22.24 -6.61
C TYR A 376 22.09 23.59 -6.68
N ARG A 377 21.44 24.67 -7.12
CA ARG A 377 22.06 26.00 -7.22
C ARG A 377 21.17 27.09 -6.65
N THR A 378 21.73 27.95 -5.82
CA THR A 378 21.10 29.18 -5.32
C THR A 378 21.78 30.38 -5.98
N GLY A 379 21.14 31.12 -6.90
CA GLY A 379 21.82 32.26 -7.50
C GLY A 379 21.06 33.04 -8.59
N SER A 380 21.26 34.36 -8.60
CA SER A 380 20.50 35.36 -9.36
C SER A 380 20.71 35.43 -10.88
N SER A 381 21.36 34.43 -11.49
CA SER A 381 21.37 34.37 -12.96
C SER A 381 20.02 33.81 -13.40
N ALA A 382 19.41 34.34 -14.47
CA ALA A 382 18.12 33.87 -15.00
C ALA A 382 18.10 32.36 -15.40
N ALA A 383 19.21 31.65 -15.22
CA ALA A 383 19.37 30.21 -15.41
C ALA A 383 19.54 29.41 -14.10
N ALA A 384 19.63 30.04 -12.93
CA ALA A 384 19.76 29.39 -11.62
C ALA A 384 18.52 29.63 -10.76
N ASP A 385 17.35 29.45 -11.37
CA ASP A 385 16.11 29.32 -10.62
C ASP A 385 16.24 28.13 -9.67
N GLU A 386 15.93 28.34 -8.39
CA GLU A 386 16.01 27.45 -7.22
C GLU A 386 15.11 26.19 -7.31
N ARG A 387 15.09 25.56 -8.48
CA ARG A 387 14.15 24.51 -8.86
C ARG A 387 14.82 23.17 -8.84
N VAL A 388 14.37 22.33 -7.92
CA VAL A 388 14.84 20.96 -7.88
C VAL A 388 14.24 20.10 -8.98
N ILE A 389 13.07 20.47 -9.51
CA ILE A 389 12.44 19.77 -10.61
C ILE A 389 11.93 20.81 -11.61
N LEU A 390 12.31 20.65 -12.87
CA LEU A 390 11.74 21.33 -14.03
C LEU A 390 11.47 20.28 -15.09
N PHE A 391 10.24 20.22 -15.57
CA PHE A 391 9.86 19.36 -16.69
C PHE A 391 8.89 20.04 -17.63
N GLY A 392 8.78 19.52 -18.85
CA GLY A 392 7.88 20.09 -19.85
C GLY A 392 8.13 19.54 -21.24
N ASP A 393 7.40 20.08 -22.19
CA ASP A 393 7.56 19.80 -23.62
C ASP A 393 8.39 20.92 -24.28
N GLU A 394 9.32 20.53 -25.15
CA GLU A 394 10.18 21.47 -25.90
C GLU A 394 9.80 21.65 -27.37
N SER A 395 8.76 20.97 -27.89
CA SER A 395 8.37 21.00 -29.31
C SER A 395 6.91 21.43 -29.60
N ASN A 396 6.15 21.76 -28.55
CA ASN A 396 4.74 22.10 -28.54
C ASN A 396 3.87 21.04 -29.24
N GLU A 397 4.16 19.76 -29.00
CA GLU A 397 3.42 18.68 -29.66
C GLU A 397 2.02 18.51 -29.06
N ASN A 398 1.08 18.05 -29.88
CA ASN A 398 -0.28 17.77 -29.42
C ASN A 398 -0.34 16.40 -28.72
N VAL A 399 0.37 16.30 -27.59
CA VAL A 399 0.48 15.10 -26.77
C VAL A 399 -0.01 15.40 -25.36
N ASN A 400 -0.72 14.45 -24.75
CA ASN A 400 -1.04 14.52 -23.34
C ASN A 400 0.11 13.92 -22.54
N ILE A 401 0.60 14.65 -21.54
CA ILE A 401 1.65 14.17 -20.64
C ILE A 401 1.02 13.97 -19.27
N ASP A 402 1.14 12.75 -18.76
CA ASP A 402 0.70 12.37 -17.42
C ASP A 402 1.91 12.34 -16.50
N VAL A 403 1.77 12.92 -15.30
CA VAL A 403 2.83 12.94 -14.29
C VAL A 403 2.30 12.51 -12.93
N PHE A 404 3.15 11.82 -12.18
CA PHE A 404 2.85 11.35 -10.84
C PHE A 404 4.11 11.24 -9.98
N GLY A 405 3.95 11.48 -8.67
CA GLY A 405 4.95 11.21 -7.64
C GLY A 405 6.31 11.89 -7.84
N PRO A 406 6.39 13.20 -8.17
CA PRO A 406 7.66 13.91 -8.19
C PRO A 406 8.34 13.88 -6.83
N GLN A 407 9.62 13.58 -6.83
CA GLN A 407 10.44 13.40 -5.65
C GLN A 407 11.81 14.03 -5.89
N CYS A 408 12.34 14.71 -4.88
CA CYS A 408 13.72 15.20 -4.88
C CYS A 408 14.36 14.82 -3.56
N GLU A 409 15.51 14.16 -3.63
CA GLU A 409 16.25 13.62 -2.50
C GLU A 409 17.67 14.18 -2.51
N PRO A 410 18.26 14.52 -1.35
CA PRO A 410 19.70 14.77 -1.26
C PRO A 410 20.50 13.52 -1.65
N GLY A 411 21.61 13.72 -2.37
CA GLY A 411 22.50 12.65 -2.83
C GLY A 411 22.37 12.35 -4.31
N ASN A 412 22.96 11.23 -4.73
CA ASN A 412 23.14 10.86 -6.15
C ASN A 412 22.29 9.67 -6.62
N LYS A 413 21.49 9.07 -5.74
CA LYS A 413 20.63 7.91 -6.02
C LYS A 413 19.18 8.27 -5.74
N ALA A 414 18.30 7.95 -6.68
CA ALA A 414 16.86 7.99 -6.42
C ALA A 414 16.48 6.75 -5.61
N THR A 415 15.77 6.93 -4.51
CA THR A 415 15.20 5.78 -3.78
C THR A 415 13.76 5.55 -4.21
N SER A 416 13.09 4.54 -3.70
CA SER A 416 11.65 4.32 -3.85
C SER A 416 10.82 5.58 -3.56
N TYR A 417 9.60 5.63 -4.10
CA TYR A 417 8.74 6.80 -3.94
C TYR A 417 8.30 7.01 -2.47
N ILE A 418 8.48 8.22 -1.97
CA ILE A 418 8.14 8.68 -0.62
C ILE A 418 7.03 9.74 -0.77
N PRO A 419 5.76 9.37 -0.53
CA PRO A 419 4.64 10.29 -0.71
C PRO A 419 4.67 11.43 0.31
N THR A 420 4.26 12.62 -0.12
CA THR A 420 4.22 13.85 0.69
C THR A 420 2.93 14.63 0.45
N THR A 421 2.34 15.16 1.54
CA THR A 421 1.04 15.85 1.57
C THR A 421 1.09 17.14 2.40
N GLY A 422 1.90 18.10 1.95
CA GLY A 422 2.07 19.43 2.56
C GLY A 422 3.35 19.60 3.38
N SER A 423 4.13 18.54 3.58
CA SER A 423 5.44 18.57 4.24
C SER A 423 6.38 17.55 3.62
N SER A 424 7.70 17.74 3.77
CA SER A 424 8.67 16.69 3.45
C SER A 424 8.40 15.44 4.31
N ALA A 425 8.80 14.28 3.79
CA ALA A 425 8.70 13.01 4.49
C ALA A 425 10.00 12.22 4.32
N THR A 426 10.37 11.48 5.36
CA THR A 426 11.57 10.65 5.40
C THR A 426 11.16 9.19 5.44
N ARG A 427 11.71 8.39 4.53
CA ARG A 427 11.70 6.93 4.61
C ARG A 427 12.94 6.48 5.37
N ALA A 428 12.77 5.62 6.37
CA ALA A 428 13.88 5.02 7.08
C ALA A 428 14.65 4.02 6.19
N ALA A 429 15.93 3.81 6.50
CA ALA A 429 16.75 2.79 5.85
C ALA A 429 16.15 1.40 6.05
N ASP A 430 16.36 0.53 5.07
CA ASP A 430 16.15 -0.91 5.27
C ASP A 430 17.32 -1.48 6.07
N ALA A 431 17.02 -2.27 7.09
CA ALA A 431 18.03 -2.99 7.87
C ALA A 431 17.70 -4.48 7.85
N LEU A 432 18.30 -5.21 6.90
CA LEU A 432 18.25 -6.67 6.84
C LEU A 432 19.50 -7.23 7.51
N THR A 433 19.32 -8.10 8.50
CA THR A 433 20.40 -8.87 9.10
C THR A 433 20.17 -10.35 8.81
N LEU A 434 21.17 -11.04 8.26
CA LEU A 434 21.16 -12.49 8.09
C LEU A 434 21.98 -13.11 9.22
N ALA A 435 21.37 -13.90 10.09
CA ALA A 435 22.04 -14.51 11.25
C ALA A 435 22.87 -15.73 10.84
N VAL A 436 23.85 -15.53 9.96
CA VAL A 436 24.80 -16.56 9.51
C VAL A 436 25.80 -16.87 10.63
N GLU A 437 26.40 -18.07 10.60
CA GLU A 437 27.43 -18.47 11.56
C GLU A 437 28.62 -17.49 11.61
N ASP A 438 29.33 -17.49 12.75
CA ASP A 438 30.54 -16.70 12.90
C ASP A 438 31.61 -17.18 11.92
N GLY A 439 32.26 -16.25 11.23
CA GLY A 439 33.25 -16.58 10.22
C GLY A 439 33.63 -15.43 9.31
N THR A 440 34.48 -15.73 8.33
CA THR A 440 34.89 -14.78 7.29
C THR A 440 34.36 -15.25 5.94
N TYR A 441 33.60 -14.38 5.27
CA TYR A 441 32.91 -14.68 4.03
C TYR A 441 33.35 -13.75 2.90
N ASP A 442 33.38 -14.29 1.69
CA ASP A 442 33.24 -13.48 0.49
C ASP A 442 31.76 -13.52 0.09
N VAL A 443 31.13 -12.35 -0.02
CA VAL A 443 29.70 -12.22 -0.32
C VAL A 443 29.52 -11.60 -1.69
N THR A 444 28.86 -12.34 -2.58
CA THR A 444 28.49 -11.86 -3.91
C THR A 444 27.01 -11.50 -3.94
N VAL A 445 26.72 -10.24 -4.24
CA VAL A 445 25.37 -9.73 -4.48
C VAL A 445 25.15 -9.64 -5.98
N THR A 446 24.07 -10.24 -6.49
CA THR A 446 23.62 -10.11 -7.88
C THR A 446 22.40 -9.21 -7.91
N PHE A 447 22.37 -8.24 -8.81
CA PHE A 447 21.30 -7.24 -8.90
C PHE A 447 20.26 -7.57 -9.98
N ASP A 448 19.26 -6.70 -10.11
CA ASP A 448 18.18 -6.78 -11.08
C ASP A 448 18.63 -6.76 -12.56
N ASP A 449 19.79 -6.18 -12.84
CA ASP A 449 20.40 -6.13 -14.19
C ASP A 449 21.46 -7.21 -14.44
N ASP A 450 21.51 -8.23 -13.58
CA ASP A 450 22.51 -9.30 -13.57
C ASP A 450 23.96 -8.84 -13.33
N SER A 451 24.21 -7.56 -13.04
CA SER A 451 25.50 -7.12 -12.53
C SER A 451 25.73 -7.66 -11.11
N THR A 452 27.00 -7.72 -10.70
CA THR A 452 27.39 -8.27 -9.40
C THR A 452 28.34 -7.34 -8.66
N GLN A 453 28.24 -7.35 -7.33
CA GLN A 453 29.18 -6.71 -6.41
C GLN A 453 29.70 -7.78 -5.46
N THR A 454 31.03 -7.89 -5.33
CA THR A 454 31.67 -8.77 -4.35
C THR A 454 32.16 -7.96 -3.18
N LEU A 455 31.70 -8.33 -1.98
CA LEU A 455 32.15 -7.82 -0.71
C LEU A 455 33.07 -8.88 -0.09
N SER A 456 34.37 -8.61 -0.09
CA SER A 456 35.37 -9.57 0.38
C SER A 456 35.69 -9.39 1.85
N VAL A 457 36.07 -10.49 2.51
CA VAL A 457 36.54 -10.50 3.91
C VAL A 457 35.49 -9.93 4.87
N ILE A 458 34.24 -10.30 4.67
CA ILE A 458 33.15 -9.96 5.59
C ILE A 458 33.28 -10.84 6.83
N VAL A 459 33.66 -10.23 7.95
CA VAL A 459 33.74 -10.89 9.25
C VAL A 459 32.39 -10.79 9.94
N VAL A 460 31.86 -11.93 10.37
CA VAL A 460 30.63 -12.03 11.17
C VAL A 460 31.00 -12.51 12.57
N ASP A 461 30.66 -11.72 13.59
CA ASP A 461 30.93 -12.00 14.99
C ASP A 461 29.71 -11.78 15.90
N GLY A 462 28.96 -12.83 16.18
CA GLY A 462 27.95 -12.88 17.24
C GLY A 462 26.66 -12.09 16.99
N GLY A 463 26.41 -11.62 15.77
CA GLY A 463 25.23 -10.82 15.42
C GLY A 463 24.66 -11.01 14.02
N GLY A 464 25.25 -11.91 13.23
CA GLY A 464 24.90 -12.05 11.81
C GLY A 464 25.53 -10.95 10.93
N TRP A 465 25.25 -11.04 9.64
CA TRP A 465 25.70 -10.08 8.63
C TRP A 465 24.59 -9.08 8.31
N GLY A 466 24.83 -7.80 8.61
CA GLY A 466 23.98 -6.70 8.16
C GLY A 466 24.22 -6.41 6.69
N VAL A 467 23.18 -6.58 5.86
CA VAL A 467 23.24 -6.29 4.43
C VAL A 467 23.41 -4.78 4.24
N PRO A 468 24.49 -4.32 3.58
CA PRO A 468 24.72 -2.89 3.38
C PRO A 468 23.64 -2.24 2.51
N THR A 469 23.36 -0.97 2.78
CA THR A 469 22.43 -0.15 2.01
C THR A 469 23.12 0.68 0.92
N ASP A 470 24.45 0.76 0.95
CA ASP A 470 25.30 1.51 0.03
C ASP A 470 25.78 0.69 -1.19
N LEU A 471 25.10 -0.42 -1.49
CA LEU A 471 25.35 -1.29 -2.64
C LEU A 471 25.30 -0.52 -3.98
N ASP A 472 25.94 -1.09 -5.00
CA ASP A 472 25.98 -0.51 -6.35
C ASP A 472 24.57 -0.30 -6.93
N ARG A 473 23.64 -1.19 -6.58
CA ARG A 473 22.21 -1.09 -6.91
C ARG A 473 21.34 -1.52 -5.73
N PRO A 474 20.11 -0.99 -5.61
CA PRO A 474 19.25 -1.28 -4.46
C PRO A 474 18.41 -2.55 -4.62
N HIS A 475 18.25 -3.08 -5.85
CA HIS A 475 17.46 -4.27 -6.14
C HIS A 475 18.34 -5.52 -6.18
N ILE A 476 18.20 -6.37 -5.17
CA ILE A 476 19.00 -7.58 -4.98
C ILE A 476 18.23 -8.79 -5.50
N LYS A 477 18.76 -9.44 -6.54
CA LYS A 477 18.26 -10.71 -7.07
C LYS A 477 18.70 -11.88 -6.21
N THR A 478 20.01 -11.95 -5.91
CA THR A 478 20.56 -13.00 -5.05
C THR A 478 21.69 -12.49 -4.16
N ILE A 479 21.88 -13.14 -3.02
CA ILE A 479 23.04 -13.00 -2.14
C ILE A 479 23.66 -14.39 -1.98
N LEU A 480 24.95 -14.52 -2.27
CA LEU A 480 25.72 -15.74 -2.09
C LEU A 480 26.90 -15.48 -1.16
N GLY A 481 26.91 -16.10 0.02
CA GLY A 481 28.06 -16.10 0.92
C GLY A 481 28.88 -17.38 0.77
N VAL A 482 30.18 -17.24 0.56
CA VAL A 482 31.14 -18.37 0.54
C VAL A 482 32.12 -18.18 1.69
N ALA A 483 32.26 -19.19 2.54
CA ALA A 483 33.25 -19.16 3.61
C ALA A 483 34.66 -19.14 3.02
N THR A 484 35.48 -18.19 3.45
CA THR A 484 36.89 -18.14 3.08
C THR A 484 37.66 -19.11 3.97
N SER A 485 38.48 -19.98 3.38
CA SER A 485 39.20 -21.06 4.10
C SER A 485 40.35 -20.57 5.00
N GLY A 486 40.35 -19.30 5.42
CA GLY A 486 41.43 -18.66 6.15
C GLY A 486 41.00 -18.20 7.54
N GLY A 487 41.14 -19.07 8.54
CA GLY A 487 40.97 -18.68 9.93
C GLY A 487 40.71 -19.82 10.90
N GLY A 488 41.37 -20.97 10.73
CA GLY A 488 41.57 -21.84 11.89
C GLY A 488 42.40 -21.06 12.92
N ALA A 489 41.73 -20.52 13.94
CA ALA A 489 42.36 -20.02 15.15
C ALA A 489 42.84 -21.18 16.01
#